data_AF-A0A448MQM7-F1
#
_entry.id   AF-A0A448MQM7-F1
#
_cell.length_a   1.000
_cell.length_b   1.000
_cell.length_c   1.000
_cell.angle_alpha   90.00
_cell.angle_beta   90.00
_cell.angle_gamma   90.00
#
_symmetry.space_group_name_H-M   'P 1'
#
loop_
_entity.id
_entity.type
_entity.pdbx_description
1 polymer ?
#
loop_
_entity_poly.entity_id
_entity_poly.type
_entity_poly.pdbx_seq_one_letter_code
_entity_poly.pdbx_strand_id
1 'polypeptide(L)' 'MNVTLNLAMDYPFTIKTPLMYLTKAQTWQLADELGVLDYIRTHTHTCYEGIEGGCRQCPSCRLRNQGLWEYLAQKGERNV' A
#
# COMPACT_ATOMS: atom_id res chain seq x y z
N MET A 1 4.58 -0.46 -21.70
CA MET A 1 3.12 -0.48 -21.41
C MET A 1 2.44 0.89 -21.53
N ASN A 2 3.04 1.92 -22.18
CA ASN A 2 2.39 3.23 -22.42
C ASN A 2 1.98 3.46 -23.89
N VAL A 3 2.55 2.69 -24.83
CA VAL A 3 2.43 2.96 -26.28
C VAL A 3 1.00 2.82 -26.79
N THR A 4 0.27 1.78 -26.38
CA THR A 4 -1.11 1.54 -26.85
C THR A 4 -2.08 2.64 -26.44
N LEU A 5 -2.02 3.09 -25.18
CA LEU A 5 -2.92 4.14 -24.70
C LEU A 5 -2.65 5.48 -25.42
N ASN A 6 -1.38 5.80 -25.65
CA ASN A 6 -1.00 7.05 -26.30
C ASN A 6 -1.46 7.07 -27.76
N LEU A 7 -1.35 5.95 -28.48
CA LEU A 7 -1.83 5.84 -29.86
C LEU A 7 -3.35 5.88 -29.95
N ALA A 8 -4.06 5.25 -29.01
CA ALA A 8 -5.52 5.21 -29.02
C ALA A 8 -6.16 6.59 -28.75
N MET A 9 -5.47 7.42 -27.95
CA MET A 9 -6.00 8.71 -27.48
C MET A 9 -5.34 9.92 -28.16
N ASP A 10 -4.35 9.71 -29.04
CA ASP A 10 -3.50 10.74 -29.64
C ASP A 10 -2.94 11.73 -28.60
N TYR A 11 -2.50 11.20 -27.44
CA TYR A 11 -2.01 12.00 -26.32
C TYR A 11 -0.87 11.29 -25.58
N PRO A 12 0.22 11.98 -25.21
CA PRO A 12 1.38 11.35 -24.57
C PRO A 12 1.18 11.15 -23.05
N PHE A 13 0.36 10.18 -22.66
CA PHE A 13 0.24 9.79 -21.25
C PHE A 13 1.52 9.13 -20.73
N THR A 14 1.78 9.35 -19.44
CA THR A 14 2.78 8.61 -18.65
C THR A 14 2.11 8.02 -17.42
N ILE A 15 1.86 6.71 -17.43
CA ILE A 15 1.32 6.00 -16.27
C ILE A 15 2.47 5.69 -15.31
N LYS A 16 2.38 6.21 -14.08
CA LYS A 16 3.32 5.90 -13.01
C LYS A 16 2.71 4.85 -12.08
N THR A 17 3.41 3.75 -11.89
CA THR A 17 2.98 2.65 -11.00
C THR A 17 3.99 2.50 -9.85
N PRO A 18 3.99 3.42 -8.87
CA PRO A 18 5.00 3.46 -7.80
C PRO A 18 5.01 2.22 -6.91
N LEU A 19 3.92 1.45 -6.90
CA LEU A 19 3.76 0.25 -6.07
C LEU A 19 3.98 -1.07 -6.83
N MET A 20 4.29 -1.05 -8.14
CA MET A 20 4.27 -2.23 -9.02
C MET A 20 5.10 -3.42 -8.50
N TYR A 21 6.24 -3.13 -7.89
CA TYR A 21 7.18 -4.13 -7.40
C TYR A 21 7.29 -4.14 -5.87
N LEU A 22 6.34 -3.51 -5.17
CA LEU A 22 6.34 -3.43 -3.72
C LEU A 22 5.44 -4.50 -3.10
N THR A 23 5.97 -5.20 -2.10
CA THR A 23 5.15 -6.01 -1.18
C THR A 23 4.29 -5.12 -0.29
N LYS A 24 3.37 -5.71 0.48
CA LYS A 24 2.56 -4.94 1.41
C LYS A 24 3.39 -4.32 2.55
N ALA A 25 4.43 -5.01 3.01
CA ALA A 25 5.38 -4.47 3.99
C ALA A 25 6.17 -3.28 3.40
N GLN A 26 6.68 -3.40 2.17
CA GLN A 26 7.37 -2.29 1.50
C GLN A 26 6.44 -1.09 1.24
N THR A 27 5.16 -1.34 0.98
CA THR A 27 4.16 -0.27 0.86
C THR A 27 3.96 0.47 2.20
N TRP A 28 4.02 -0.23 3.34
CA TRP A 28 3.99 0.40 4.65
C TRP A 28 5.26 1.19 4.95
N GLN A 29 6.42 0.66 4.56
CA GLN A 29 7.69 1.41 4.64
C GLN A 29 7.61 2.72 3.86
N LEU A 30 7.11 2.69 2.62
CA LEU A 30 6.93 3.89 1.81
C LEU A 30 6.02 4.93 2.50
N ALA A 31 4.95 4.49 3.16
CA ALA A 31 4.08 5.40 3.92
C ALA A 31 4.81 6.05 5.11
N ASP A 32 5.70 5.33 5.78
CA ASP A 32 6.53 5.85 6.87
C ASP A 32 7.60 6.82 6.38
N GLU A 33 8.28 6.50 5.27
CA GLU A 33 9.26 7.38 4.63
C GLU A 33 8.64 8.71 4.19
N LEU A 34 7.36 8.70 3.80
CA LEU A 34 6.59 9.89 3.46
C LEU A 34 5.99 10.61 4.68
N GLY A 35 6.18 10.09 5.90
CA GLY A 35 5.67 10.69 7.14
C GLY A 35 4.16 10.58 7.34
N VAL A 36 3.49 9.68 6.61
CA VAL A 36 2.01 9.54 6.61
C VAL A 36 1.52 8.18 7.10
N LEU A 37 2.39 7.39 7.73
CA LEU A 37 2.08 6.04 8.20
C LEU A 37 0.80 6.01 9.06
N ASP A 38 0.72 6.83 10.10
CA ASP A 38 -0.42 6.81 11.02
C ASP A 38 -1.72 7.29 10.38
N TYR A 39 -1.63 8.28 9.47
CA TYR A 39 -2.78 8.73 8.69
C TYR A 39 -3.33 7.59 7.85
N ILE A 40 -2.49 6.88 7.10
CA ILE A 40 -2.92 5.74 6.28
C ILE A 40 -3.51 4.63 7.14
N ARG A 41 -2.91 4.33 8.30
CA ARG A 41 -3.40 3.28 9.21
C ARG A 41 -4.82 3.53 9.69
N THR A 42 -5.16 4.77 9.98
CA THR A 42 -6.41 5.15 10.66
C THR A 42 -7.48 5.69 9.72
N HIS A 43 -7.12 6.31 8.59
CA HIS A 43 -8.05 7.03 7.71
C HIS A 43 -8.27 6.36 6.35
N THR A 44 -7.73 5.16 6.10
CA THR A 44 -7.95 4.43 4.84
C THR A 44 -8.75 3.16 5.02
N HIS A 45 -9.61 2.89 4.05
CA HIS A 45 -10.45 1.70 4.03
C HIS A 45 -9.85 0.58 3.18
N THR A 46 -9.91 -0.65 3.66
CA THR A 46 -9.45 -1.84 2.91
C THR A 46 -10.32 -3.07 3.20
N CYS A 47 -11.09 -3.05 4.29
CA CYS A 47 -11.91 -4.18 4.70
C CYS A 47 -12.98 -4.48 3.65
N TYR A 48 -13.23 -5.75 3.34
CA TYR A 48 -14.34 -6.11 2.45
C TYR A 48 -15.71 -5.93 3.10
N GLU A 49 -15.78 -5.94 4.43
CA GLU A 49 -17.03 -5.83 5.19
C GLU A 49 -17.40 -4.39 5.57
N GLY A 50 -16.66 -3.37 5.12
CA GLY A 50 -16.99 -1.98 5.46
C GLY A 50 -16.68 -1.58 6.91
N ILE A 51 -16.08 -2.45 7.73
CA ILE A 51 -15.81 -2.17 9.15
C ILE A 51 -14.65 -1.18 9.31
N GLU A 52 -14.88 -0.10 10.08
CA GLU A 52 -13.86 0.88 10.47
C GLU A 52 -12.75 0.23 11.30
N GLY A 53 -11.48 0.50 10.98
CA GLY A 53 -10.34 -0.22 11.57
C GLY A 53 -10.18 -1.67 11.10
N GLY A 54 -11.13 -2.20 10.33
CA GLY A 54 -11.09 -3.49 9.66
C GLY A 54 -11.59 -4.68 10.49
N CYS A 55 -12.27 -5.62 9.83
CA CYS A 55 -12.85 -6.79 10.48
C CYS A 55 -11.81 -7.82 10.97
N ARG A 56 -10.56 -7.76 10.49
CA ARG A 56 -9.45 -8.71 10.77
C ARG A 56 -9.62 -10.13 10.23
N GLN A 57 -10.78 -10.48 9.69
CA GLN A 57 -11.08 -11.85 9.25
C GLN A 57 -10.99 -12.02 7.73
N CYS A 58 -11.41 -10.98 6.97
CA CYS A 58 -11.43 -11.01 5.52
C CYS A 58 -10.01 -11.01 4.92
N PRO A 59 -9.83 -11.53 3.68
CA PRO A 59 -8.52 -11.63 3.04
C PRO A 59 -7.76 -10.31 2.96
N SER A 60 -8.45 -9.19 2.68
CA SER A 60 -7.82 -7.87 2.58
C SER A 60 -7.26 -7.38 3.91
N CYS A 61 -7.98 -7.60 5.01
CA CYS A 61 -7.51 -7.28 6.35
C CYS A 61 -6.32 -8.14 6.76
N ARG A 62 -6.35 -9.45 6.45
CA ARG A 62 -5.22 -10.36 6.74
C ARG A 62 -3.95 -9.88 6.05
N LEU A 63 -4.01 -9.62 4.73
CA LEU A 63 -2.87 -9.12 3.97
C LEU A 63 -2.35 -7.77 4.49
N ARG A 64 -3.27 -6.82 4.75
CA ARG A 64 -2.91 -5.48 5.25
C ARG A 64 -2.23 -5.54 6.62
N ASN A 65 -2.76 -6.36 7.54
CA ASN A 65 -2.24 -6.51 8.90
C ASN A 65 -0.90 -7.26 8.90
N GLN A 66 -0.80 -8.35 8.15
CA GLN A 66 0.44 -9.10 8.01
C GLN A 66 1.58 -8.21 7.49
N GLY A 67 1.35 -7.47 6.40
CA GLY A 67 2.35 -6.55 5.88
C GLY A 67 2.75 -5.46 6.87
N LEU A 68 1.81 -4.99 7.72
CA LEU A 68 2.13 -4.01 8.76
C LEU A 68 3.03 -4.62 9.84
N TRP A 69 2.73 -5.85 10.27
CA TRP A 69 3.52 -6.56 11.27
C TRP A 69 4.93 -6.86 10.79
N GLU A 70 5.06 -7.37 9.56
CA GLU A 70 6.35 -7.62 8.91
C GLU A 70 7.21 -6.34 8.87
N TYR A 71 6.62 -5.22 8.47
CA TYR A 71 7.32 -3.94 8.42
C TYR A 71 7.75 -3.44 9.82
N LEU A 72 6.87 -3.50 10.81
CA LEU A 72 7.19 -3.06 12.17
C LEU A 72 8.28 -3.90 12.82
N ALA A 73 8.31 -5.21 12.58
CA ALA A 73 9.39 -6.09 13.02
C ALA A 73 10.73 -5.66 12.40
N GLN A 74 10.78 -5.47 11.08
CA GLN A 74 11.98 -5.00 10.37
C GLN A 74 12.42 -3.60 10.79
N LYS A 75 11.49 -2.72 11.17
CA LYS A 75 11.82 -1.38 11.69
C LYS A 75 12.43 -1.48 13.10
N GLY A 76 11.89 -2.36 13.94
CA GLY A 76 12.43 -2.63 15.27
C GLY A 76 13.88 -3.10 15.23
N GLU A 77 14.20 -4.06 14.36
CA GLU A 77 15.56 -4.57 14.16
C GLU A 77 16.56 -3.52 13.65
N ARG A 78 16.09 -2.50 12.90
CA ARG A 78 16.92 -1.41 12.38
C ARG A 78 17.27 -0.34 13.43
N ASN A 79 16.56 -0.30 14.55
CA ASN A 79 16.74 0.69 15.61
C ASN A 79 17.50 0.14 16.83
N VAL A 80 18.03 -1.09 16.73
CA VAL A 80 18.89 -1.76 17.74
C VAL A 80 20.30 -1.87 17.17
#